data_AF-A0AA39N2Z0-F1
#
_entry.id   AF-A0AA39N2Z0-F1
#
_cell.length_a   1.000
_cell.length_b   1.000
_cell.length_c   1.000
_cell.angle_alpha   90.00
_cell.angle_beta   90.00
_cell.angle_gamma   90.00
#
_symmetry.space_group_name_H-M   'P 1'
#
loop_
_entity.id
_entity.type
_entity.pdbx_description
1 polymer ?
#
loop_
_entity_poly.entity_id
_entity_poly.type
_entity_poly.pdbx_seq_one_letter_code
_entity_poly.pdbx_strand_id
1 'polypeptide(L)'
;MQVKQGLPPPKPDFSFARSPKSQVAFFFWRWRIWFEATFALTVLEPWEKIVLLVIMFISVTFFLAALFRYLPEQVEKMERRVMYYLWGQEG
;
A
#
# COMPACT_ATOMS: atom_id res chain seq x y z
N MET A 1 -26.74 4.61 17.24
CA MET A 1 -27.52 5.83 16.97
C MET A 1 -28.88 5.42 16.46
N GLN A 2 -29.94 5.61 17.25
CA GLN A 2 -31.32 5.37 16.83
C GLN A 2 -31.69 6.47 15.82
N VAL A 3 -31.76 6.12 14.54
CA VAL A 3 -32.18 7.04 13.48
C VAL A 3 -33.68 7.26 13.67
N LYS A 4 -34.09 8.51 13.94
CA LYS A 4 -35.51 8.86 14.00
C LYS A 4 -36.15 8.52 12.65
N GLN A 5 -37.16 7.65 12.67
CA GLN A 5 -37.87 7.24 11.46
C GLN A 5 -38.54 8.46 10.82
N GLY A 6 -38.25 8.71 9.53
CA GLY A 6 -38.90 9.75 8.72
C GLY A 6 -38.03 10.96 8.31
N LEU A 7 -36.79 11.08 8.81
CA LEU A 7 -35.87 12.14 8.36
C LEU A 7 -34.94 11.61 7.26
N PRO A 8 -34.62 12.42 6.22
CA PRO A 8 -33.59 12.05 5.26
C PRO A 8 -32.25 11.86 5.98
N PRO A 9 -31.40 10.93 5.52
CA PRO A 9 -30.10 10.70 6.16
C PRO A 9 -29.26 11.99 6.13
N PRO A 10 -28.51 12.29 7.21
CA PRO A 10 -27.61 13.43 7.21
C PRO A 10 -26.56 13.25 6.12
N LYS A 11 -26.41 14.25 5.25
CA LYS A 11 -25.32 14.32 4.29
C LYS A 11 -24.14 15.06 4.94
N PRO A 12 -22.89 14.64 4.69
CA PRO A 12 -22.47 13.53 3.84
C PRO A 12 -22.69 12.15 4.47
N ASP A 13 -23.02 11.15 3.64
CA ASP A 13 -23.23 9.76 4.11
C ASP A 13 -21.89 9.06 4.34
N PHE A 14 -21.60 8.75 5.60
CA PHE A 14 -20.39 8.02 6.01
C PHE A 14 -20.62 6.50 6.13
N SER A 15 -21.68 5.96 5.52
CA SER A 15 -21.97 4.53 5.51
C SER A 15 -20.79 3.69 5.00
N PHE A 16 -20.02 4.19 4.03
CA PHE A 16 -18.82 3.53 3.49
C PHE A 16 -17.68 3.33 4.52
N ALA A 17 -17.65 4.15 5.58
CA ALA A 17 -16.64 4.11 6.62
C ALA A 17 -17.07 3.26 7.83
N ARG A 18 -18.25 2.61 7.80
CA ARG A 18 -18.67 1.75 8.92
C ARG A 18 -17.86 0.47 8.97
N SER A 19 -17.46 0.07 10.18
CA SER A 19 -16.79 -1.21 10.40
C SER A 19 -17.77 -2.37 10.20
N PRO A 20 -17.35 -3.43 9.49
CA PRO A 20 -18.15 -4.64 9.34
C PRO A 20 -18.09 -5.50 10.62
N LYS A 21 -19.11 -6.34 10.82
CA LYS A 21 -19.24 -7.19 12.03
C LYS A 21 -18.38 -8.46 11.98
N SER A 22 -17.98 -8.94 10.80
CA SER A 22 -17.18 -10.16 10.65
C SER A 22 -15.68 -9.89 10.77
N GLN A 23 -14.94 -10.84 11.35
CA GLN A 23 -13.50 -10.70 11.63
C GLN A 23 -12.66 -10.50 10.35
N VAL A 24 -12.91 -11.31 9.32
CA VAL A 24 -12.18 -11.22 8.03
C VAL A 24 -12.51 -9.91 7.31
N ALA A 25 -13.78 -9.51 7.28
CA ALA A 25 -14.15 -8.25 6.67
C ALA A 25 -13.57 -7.07 7.45
N PHE A 26 -13.44 -7.17 8.77
CA PHE A 26 -12.82 -6.13 9.58
C PHE A 26 -11.33 -5.96 9.25
N PHE A 27 -10.61 -7.06 9.00
CA PHE A 27 -9.22 -7.00 8.55
C PHE A 27 -9.07 -6.26 7.22
N PHE A 28 -9.81 -6.67 6.19
CA PHE A 28 -9.77 -5.99 4.89
C PHE A 28 -10.28 -4.55 4.95
N TRP A 29 -11.29 -4.29 5.76
CA TRP A 29 -11.80 -2.94 5.99
C TRP A 29 -10.72 -2.05 6.64
N ARG A 30 -10.00 -2.55 7.64
CA ARG A 30 -8.89 -1.84 8.27
C ARG A 30 -7.82 -1.49 7.24
N TRP A 31 -7.41 -2.48 6.44
CA TRP A 31 -6.39 -2.31 5.40
C TRP A 31 -6.81 -1.27 4.36
N ARG A 32 -8.05 -1.37 3.87
CA ARG A 32 -8.60 -0.39 2.93
C ARG A 32 -8.63 1.02 3.51
N ILE A 33 -9.14 1.21 4.73
CA ILE A 33 -9.21 2.54 5.37
C ILE A 33 -7.81 3.12 5.58
N TRP A 34 -6.87 2.31 6.05
CA TRP A 34 -5.48 2.77 6.24
C TRP A 34 -4.84 3.19 4.92
N PHE A 35 -5.04 2.41 3.86
CA PHE A 35 -4.55 2.72 2.53
C PHE A 35 -5.20 3.99 1.95
N GLU A 36 -6.54 4.10 2.03
CA GLU A 36 -7.27 5.27 1.55
C GLU A 36 -6.90 6.55 2.29
N ALA A 37 -6.65 6.46 3.61
CA ALA A 37 -6.20 7.59 4.42
C ALA A 37 -4.76 8.01 4.12
N THR A 38 -3.84 7.05 3.94
CA THR A 38 -2.41 7.33 3.68
C THR A 38 -2.20 8.05 2.35
N PHE A 39 -2.98 7.69 1.34
CA PHE A 39 -2.88 8.28 0.00
C PHE A 39 -3.96 9.34 -0.29
N ALA A 40 -4.72 9.75 0.74
CA ALA A 40 -5.82 10.71 0.62
C ALA A 40 -6.84 10.39 -0.51
N LEU A 41 -7.05 9.09 -0.80
CA LEU A 41 -7.90 8.61 -1.90
C LEU A 41 -9.39 8.90 -1.71
N THR A 42 -9.78 9.39 -0.54
CA THR A 42 -11.16 9.75 -0.21
C THR A 42 -11.60 11.09 -0.80
N VAL A 43 -10.64 11.95 -1.18
CA VAL A 43 -10.91 13.29 -1.73
C VAL A 43 -10.97 13.26 -3.26
N LEU A 44 -10.28 12.31 -3.88
CA LEU A 44 -10.15 12.16 -5.31
C LEU A 44 -11.45 11.66 -5.95
N GLU A 45 -11.71 12.11 -7.18
CA GLU A 45 -12.81 11.57 -7.97
C GLU A 45 -12.55 10.10 -8.34
N PRO A 46 -13.60 9.29 -8.61
CA PRO A 46 -13.44 7.88 -8.91
C PRO A 46 -12.48 7.58 -10.07
N TRP A 47 -12.45 8.44 -11.09
CA TRP A 47 -11.56 8.27 -12.24
C TRP A 47 -10.11 8.66 -11.91
N GLU A 48 -9.89 9.74 -11.15
CA GLU A 48 -8.56 10.19 -10.73
C GLU A 48 -7.88 9.12 -9.88
N LYS A 49 -8.64 8.50 -8.97
CA LYS A 49 -8.19 7.36 -8.16
C LYS A 49 -7.69 6.22 -9.04
N ILE A 50 -8.41 5.87 -10.11
CA ILE A 50 -8.00 4.79 -11.03
C ILE A 50 -6.70 5.16 -11.72
N VAL A 51 -6.57 6.38 -12.25
CA VAL A 51 -5.35 6.84 -12.92
C VAL A 51 -4.14 6.79 -11.99
N LEU A 52 -4.26 7.32 -10.78
CA LEU A 52 -3.19 7.30 -9.78
C LEU A 52 -2.76 5.88 -9.40
N LEU A 53 -3.73 4.97 -9.19
CA LEU A 53 -3.44 3.58 -8.86
C LEU A 53 -2.72 2.86 -10.00
N VAL A 54 -3.09 3.14 -11.26
CA VAL A 54 -2.42 2.57 -12.44
C VAL A 54 -0.98 3.06 -12.54
N ILE A 55 -0.75 4.37 -12.39
CA ILE A 55 0.61 4.94 -12.44
C ILE A 55 1.45 4.33 -11.32
N MET A 56 0.94 4.31 -10.09
CA MET A 56 1.65 3.73 -8.95
C MET A 56 1.94 2.24 -9.15
N PHE A 57 0.98 1.47 -9.69
CA PHE A 57 1.17 0.06 -9.98
C PHE A 57 2.30 -0.16 -10.99
N ILE A 58 2.34 0.62 -12.08
CA ILE A 58 3.41 0.56 -13.07
C ILE A 58 4.75 0.92 -12.41
N SER A 59 4.82 2.04 -11.68
CA SER A 59 6.05 2.48 -11.00
C SER A 59 6.58 1.44 -10.02
N VAL A 60 5.72 0.86 -9.18
CA VAL A 60 6.11 -0.17 -8.21
C VAL A 60 6.56 -1.44 -8.94
N THR A 61 5.88 -1.84 -10.01
CA THR A 61 6.28 -3.02 -10.80
C THR A 61 7.66 -2.84 -11.42
N PHE A 62 7.92 -1.68 -12.03
CA PHE A 62 9.23 -1.34 -12.58
C PHE A 62 10.31 -1.28 -11.49
N PHE A 63 9.99 -0.67 -10.35
CA PHE A 63 10.90 -0.59 -9.20
C PHE A 63 11.24 -1.99 -8.66
N LEU A 64 10.24 -2.84 -8.45
CA LEU A 64 10.46 -4.21 -8.00
C LEU A 64 11.24 -5.04 -9.03
N ALA A 65 10.92 -4.91 -10.32
CA ALA A 65 11.67 -5.58 -11.38
C ALA A 65 13.14 -5.15 -11.40
N ALA A 66 13.41 -3.85 -11.26
CA ALA A 66 14.76 -3.32 -11.16
C ALA A 66 15.45 -3.82 -9.88
N LEU A 67 14.75 -3.84 -8.75
CA LEU A 67 15.24 -4.31 -7.46
C LEU A 67 15.63 -5.79 -7.53
N PHE A 68 14.76 -6.67 -8.04
CA PHE A 68 15.06 -8.09 -8.20
C PHE A 68 16.18 -8.37 -9.20
N ARG A 69 16.35 -7.53 -10.23
CA ARG A 69 17.44 -7.68 -11.19
C ARG A 69 18.77 -7.16 -10.67
N TYR A 70 18.77 -6.04 -9.94
CA TYR A 70 19.98 -5.32 -9.56
C TYR A 70 20.49 -5.68 -8.16
N LEU A 71 19.62 -5.95 -7.18
CA LEU A 71 20.04 -6.35 -5.84
C LEU A 71 20.97 -7.57 -5.81
N PRO A 72 20.67 -8.71 -6.48
CA PRO A 72 21.51 -9.90 -6.34
C PRO A 72 22.94 -9.64 -6.80
N GLU A 73 23.13 -8.90 -7.89
CA GLU A 73 24.46 -8.52 -8.39
C GLU A 73 25.22 -7.65 -7.38
N GLN A 74 24.52 -6.75 -6.69
CA GLN A 74 25.13 -5.90 -5.66
C GLN A 74 25.48 -6.69 -4.40
N VAL A 75 24.63 -7.63 -4.01
CA VAL A 75 24.89 -8.51 -2.84
C VAL A 75 26.13 -9.35 -3.08
N GLU A 76 26.31 -9.95 -4.26
CA GLU A 76 27.50 -10.75 -4.59
C GLU A 76 28.79 -9.92 -4.59
N LYS A 77 28.75 -8.69 -5.12
CA LYS A 77 29.90 -7.77 -5.09
C LYS A 77 30.22 -7.34 -3.65
N MET A 78 29.20 -7.08 -2.84
CA MET A 78 29.37 -6.68 -1.45
C MET A 78 29.89 -7.85 -0.61
N GLU A 79 29.41 -9.06 -0.84
CA GLU A 79 29.87 -10.29 -0.17
C GLU A 79 31.37 -10.50 -0.40
N ARG A 80 31.86 -10.42 -1.64
CA ARG A 80 33.30 -10.54 -1.93
C ARG A 80 34.14 -9.52 -1.16
N ARG A 81 33.67 -8.27 -1.06
CA ARG A 81 34.36 -7.22 -0.29
C ARG A 81 34.32 -7.52 1.21
N VAL A 82 33.17 -7.97 1.73
CA VAL A 82 33.01 -8.33 3.14
C VAL A 82 33.91 -9.50 3.50
N MET A 83 34.03 -10.52 2.64
CA MET A 83 34.96 -11.64 2.84
C MET A 83 36.42 -11.17 2.83
N TYR A 84 36.79 -10.28 1.92
CA TYR A 84 38.13 -9.69 1.93
C TYR A 84 38.43 -8.96 3.25
N TYR A 85 37.52 -8.13 3.75
CA TYR A 85 37.73 -7.37 4.98
C TYR A 85 37.65 -8.22 6.26
N LEU A 86 36.82 -9.25 6.30
CA LEU A 86 36.64 -10.09 7.50
C LEU A 86 37.66 -11.22 7.59
N TRP A 87 37.99 -11.87 6.48
CA TRP A 87 38.88 -13.04 6.45
C TRP A 87 40.28 -12.74 5.94
N GLY A 88 40.53 -11.55 5.37
CA GLY A 88 41.85 -11.19 4.83
C GLY A 88 42.29 -12.05 3.64
N GLN A 89 41.39 -12.85 3.07
CA GLN A 89 41.71 -13.72 1.96
C GLN A 89 41.68 -12.87 0.67
N GLU A 90 42.86 -12.69 0.10
CA GLU A 90 43.09 -11.95 -1.15
C GLU A 90 42.32 -12.59 -2.32
N GLY A 91 42.03 -11.76 -3.33
CA GLY A 91 41.18 -12.07 -4.49
C GLY A 91 41.52 -13.33 -5.25
#